data_AF-A0A2T4C138-F1
#
_entry.id   AF-A0A2T4C138-F1
#
_cell.length_a   1.000
_cell.length_b   1.000
_cell.length_c   1.000
_cell.angle_alpha   90.00
_cell.angle_beta   90.00
_cell.angle_gamma   90.00
#
_symmetry.space_group_name_H-M   'P 1'
#
loop_
_entity.id
_entity.type
_entity.pdbx_description
1 polymer ?
#
loop_
_entity_poly.entity_id
_entity_poly.type
_entity_poly.pdbx_seq_one_letter_code
_entity_poly.pdbx_strand_id
1 'polypeptide(L)'
;MGGITAEAFASSPPRPSTVPAGTPTPPPEPLSEVPYHGYSFPHARLKRRLTHANKTPLVLVSCGSFSPPTLLHMSMFSAAESYAHGTGFELVGSYMSPCSDTYGKSSLVPAHHRINMCRLAIEQTGSNAMIDDWETLRRDEAGRPVYTRTADVLKRLDEQLNDVLGGIQTPDGTFVRARVMLLIGADLALTMSDPKVWAPADIDVLLGYYGAFIVERPALCTTQAAIQPLSKYRDNMFVVPPSFQNDVSSTKARAQIRNGQVAHDLPRSVYDYIKLHHLYQGSVPAQQKVDKKSSKPDLGMVSPRLPVASHR
;
A
#
# COMPACT_ATOMS: atom_id res chain seq x y z
N MET A 1 77.76 -2.88 3.89
CA MET A 1 76.31 -3.13 3.77
C MET A 1 75.61 -1.87 4.27
N GLY A 2 75.02 -0.98 3.48
CA GLY A 2 74.59 -1.01 2.08
C GLY A 2 73.21 -0.35 1.99
N GLY A 3 73.16 0.96 1.62
CA GLY A 3 71.99 1.74 1.12
C GLY A 3 70.76 1.86 2.04
N ILE A 4 69.97 2.93 2.09
CA ILE A 4 69.20 3.63 1.04
C ILE A 4 68.63 4.91 1.73
N THR A 5 69.08 6.13 1.38
CA THR A 5 68.37 7.20 0.62
C THR A 5 66.90 7.50 0.98
N ALA A 6 66.63 8.81 1.14
CA ALA A 6 65.34 9.44 1.29
C ALA A 6 64.44 9.24 0.05
N GLU A 7 63.12 9.18 0.23
CA GLU A 7 62.16 9.69 -0.74
C GLU A 7 60.74 9.84 -0.16
N ALA A 8 60.09 10.91 -0.60
CA ALA A 8 58.74 11.32 -0.23
C ALA A 8 57.69 10.33 -0.75
N PHE A 9 56.71 9.97 0.10
CA PHE A 9 55.46 9.39 -0.35
C PHE A 9 54.34 10.40 -0.24
N ALA A 10 54.10 11.10 -1.36
CA ALA A 10 52.77 11.55 -1.71
C ALA A 10 51.95 10.31 -2.11
N SER A 11 50.86 10.03 -1.39
CA SER A 11 49.78 9.19 -1.92
C SER A 11 48.48 9.95 -1.81
N SER A 12 47.89 10.24 -2.97
CA SER A 12 46.66 10.98 -3.20
C SER A 12 45.49 10.52 -2.31
N PRO A 13 44.55 11.43 -1.97
CA PRO A 13 43.31 11.04 -1.31
C PRO A 13 42.51 10.08 -2.21
N PRO A 14 41.76 9.13 -1.62
CA PRO A 14 40.93 8.22 -2.40
C PRO A 14 39.90 9.00 -3.20
N ARG A 15 39.86 8.72 -4.51
CA ARG A 15 38.90 9.28 -5.45
C ARG A 15 37.48 8.95 -4.94
N PRO A 16 36.54 9.92 -4.87
CA PRO A 16 35.17 9.63 -4.50
C PRO A 16 34.59 8.63 -5.51
N SER A 17 34.08 7.51 -5.00
CA SER A 17 33.35 6.53 -5.80
C SER A 17 32.13 7.23 -6.38
N THR A 18 32.16 7.51 -7.68
CA THR A 18 30.99 7.97 -8.42
C THR A 18 30.03 6.78 -8.53
N VAL A 19 29.07 6.70 -7.62
CA VAL A 19 27.89 5.85 -7.79
C VAL A 19 27.10 6.42 -8.97
N PRO A 20 26.79 5.63 -10.02
CA PRO A 20 25.99 6.11 -11.13
C PRO A 20 24.60 6.52 -10.61
N ALA A 21 24.21 7.77 -10.87
CA ALA A 21 22.84 8.20 -10.68
C ALA A 21 21.93 7.37 -11.61
N GLY A 22 21.02 6.57 -11.05
CA GLY A 22 20.00 5.87 -11.82
C GLY A 22 19.69 4.43 -11.43
N THR A 23 20.37 3.84 -10.45
CA THR A 23 19.97 2.51 -9.94
C THR A 23 18.88 2.67 -8.86
N PRO A 24 17.71 2.02 -9.01
CA PRO A 24 16.68 2.03 -7.96
C PRO A 24 17.25 1.46 -6.66
N THR A 25 16.88 2.07 -5.53
CA THR A 25 17.20 1.52 -4.21
C THR A 25 16.65 0.09 -4.12
N PRO A 26 17.47 -0.93 -3.78
CA PRO A 26 16.98 -2.28 -3.62
C PRO A 26 15.97 -2.35 -2.46
N PRO A 27 15.02 -3.32 -2.48
CA PRO A 27 14.13 -3.53 -1.35
C PRO A 27 14.93 -3.70 -0.05
N PRO A 28 14.42 -3.24 1.10
CA PRO A 28 15.11 -3.37 2.40
C PRO A 28 15.46 -4.83 2.71
N GLU A 29 16.50 -5.10 3.52
CA GLU A 29 16.88 -6.48 3.87
C GLU A 29 15.71 -7.29 4.50
N PRO A 30 15.73 -8.64 4.45
CA PRO A 30 14.68 -9.48 5.05
C PRO A 30 14.43 -9.07 6.50
N LEU A 31 13.17 -8.80 6.84
CA LEU A 31 12.77 -8.70 8.24
C LEU A 31 13.01 -10.09 8.85
N SER A 32 13.91 -10.18 9.84
CA SER A 32 14.09 -11.41 10.60
C SER A 32 12.81 -11.66 11.40
N GLU A 33 11.89 -12.48 10.89
CA GLU A 33 10.62 -12.74 11.57
C GLU A 33 10.44 -14.23 11.87
N VAL A 34 10.25 -14.50 13.16
CA VAL A 34 9.64 -15.72 13.69
C VAL A 34 8.27 -15.90 13.01
N PRO A 35 7.85 -17.11 12.61
CA PRO A 35 6.53 -17.31 12.04
C PRO A 35 5.46 -16.80 13.01
N TYR A 36 4.75 -15.72 12.66
CA TYR A 36 3.64 -15.24 13.48
C TYR A 36 2.58 -16.35 13.57
N HIS A 37 2.27 -16.79 14.78
CA HIS A 37 1.27 -17.83 15.02
C HIS A 37 -0.06 -17.47 14.34
N GLY A 38 -0.46 -18.28 13.35
CA GLY A 38 -1.76 -18.18 12.69
C GLY A 38 -1.79 -17.45 11.33
N TYR A 39 -0.67 -16.88 10.88
CA TYR A 39 -0.62 -16.32 9.52
C TYR A 39 -0.49 -17.41 8.45
N SER A 40 -1.27 -17.31 7.39
CA SER A 40 -1.10 -18.09 6.16
C SER A 40 -1.30 -17.18 4.97
N PHE A 41 -0.34 -17.20 4.02
CA PHE A 41 -0.41 -16.34 2.85
C PHE A 41 -1.63 -16.72 1.98
N PRO A 42 -2.55 -15.78 1.71
CA PRO A 42 -3.79 -16.09 1.03
C PRO A 42 -3.56 -16.26 -0.47
N HIS A 43 -3.65 -17.49 -0.97
CA HIS A 43 -3.42 -17.79 -2.39
C HIS A 43 -4.61 -18.48 -3.07
N ALA A 44 -5.78 -18.54 -2.44
CA ALA A 44 -6.94 -19.29 -2.93
C ALA A 44 -7.51 -18.77 -4.25
N ARG A 45 -7.36 -17.47 -4.53
CA ARG A 45 -7.77 -16.81 -5.79
C ARG A 45 -6.58 -16.41 -6.66
N LEU A 46 -5.37 -16.83 -6.29
CA LEU A 46 -4.16 -16.57 -7.08
C LEU A 46 -4.13 -17.51 -8.28
N LYS A 47 -4.13 -16.95 -9.49
CA LYS A 47 -3.92 -17.70 -10.72
C LYS A 47 -2.46 -18.14 -10.81
N ARG A 48 -2.21 -19.44 -10.68
CA ARG A 48 -0.85 -20.02 -10.62
C ARG A 48 -0.23 -20.31 -12.00
N ARG A 49 -1.00 -20.15 -13.08
CA ARG A 49 -0.56 -20.35 -14.45
C ARG A 49 -1.11 -19.27 -15.38
N LEU A 50 -0.24 -18.63 -16.15
CA LEU A 50 -0.61 -17.67 -17.19
C LEU A 50 -1.44 -18.31 -18.30
N THR A 51 -2.36 -17.54 -18.88
CA THR A 51 -3.09 -17.92 -20.09
C THR A 51 -2.36 -17.48 -21.34
N HIS A 52 -1.68 -16.32 -21.30
CA HIS A 52 -1.00 -15.74 -22.45
C HIS A 52 0.52 -15.67 -22.22
N ALA A 53 1.29 -16.41 -23.02
CA ALA A 53 2.76 -16.50 -22.88
C ALA A 53 3.48 -15.15 -23.06
N ASN A 54 2.89 -14.21 -23.80
CA ASN A 54 3.45 -12.89 -24.05
C ASN A 54 3.07 -11.84 -23.00
N LYS A 55 2.28 -12.21 -21.98
CA LYS A 55 1.86 -11.29 -20.93
C LYS A 55 2.73 -11.45 -19.69
N THR A 56 2.96 -10.34 -19.01
CA THR A 56 3.64 -10.32 -17.71
C THR A 56 2.61 -10.58 -16.60
N PRO A 57 2.82 -11.54 -15.68
CA PRO A 57 1.91 -11.75 -14.57
C PRO A 57 1.92 -10.54 -13.65
N LEU A 58 0.74 -10.05 -13.29
CA LEU A 58 0.53 -8.88 -12.45
C LEU A 58 -0.22 -9.25 -11.18
N VAL A 59 0.27 -8.78 -10.04
CA VAL A 59 -0.47 -8.76 -8.79
C VAL A 59 -0.67 -7.32 -8.33
N LEU A 60 -1.93 -6.96 -8.07
CA LEU A 60 -2.29 -5.63 -7.56
C LEU A 60 -2.51 -5.67 -6.04
N VAL A 61 -1.92 -4.70 -5.33
CA VAL A 61 -2.02 -4.60 -3.87
C VAL A 61 -2.57 -3.23 -3.48
N SER A 62 -3.72 -3.20 -2.82
CA SER A 62 -4.27 -1.99 -2.20
C SER A 62 -3.97 -2.03 -0.70
N CYS A 63 -3.02 -1.22 -0.27
CA CYS A 63 -2.74 -1.00 1.15
C CYS A 63 -3.60 0.14 1.67
N GLY A 64 -4.19 0.00 2.85
CA GLY A 64 -5.00 1.09 3.41
C GLY A 64 -5.66 0.77 4.73
N SER A 65 -6.28 1.78 5.33
CA SER A 65 -6.99 1.58 6.59
C SER A 65 -8.23 0.70 6.42
N PHE A 66 -8.99 0.87 5.33
CA PHE A 66 -10.31 0.22 5.15
C PHE A 66 -11.21 0.36 6.38
N SER A 67 -11.40 1.61 6.84
CA SER A 67 -12.15 1.91 8.05
C SER A 67 -13.31 2.89 7.77
N PRO A 68 -14.41 2.42 7.15
CA PRO A 68 -14.62 1.09 6.58
C PRO A 68 -14.16 0.97 5.11
N PRO A 69 -14.07 -0.23 4.53
CA PRO A 69 -14.05 -0.38 3.07
C PRO A 69 -15.35 0.15 2.47
N THR A 70 -15.27 0.71 1.28
CA THR A 70 -16.37 1.36 0.54
C THR A 70 -16.48 0.74 -0.85
N LEU A 71 -17.58 1.02 -1.57
CA LEU A 71 -17.75 0.60 -2.96
C LEU A 71 -16.62 1.11 -3.86
N LEU A 72 -16.08 2.31 -3.59
CA LEU A 72 -14.93 2.86 -4.31
C LEU A 72 -13.73 1.90 -4.32
N HIS A 73 -13.38 1.29 -3.19
CA HIS A 73 -12.25 0.37 -3.12
C HIS A 73 -12.47 -0.82 -4.05
N MET A 74 -13.70 -1.34 -4.13
CA MET A 74 -14.04 -2.46 -5.01
C MET A 74 -14.01 -2.04 -6.47
N SER A 75 -14.58 -0.86 -6.79
CA SER A 75 -14.56 -0.30 -8.14
C SER A 75 -13.14 -0.01 -8.64
N MET A 76 -12.21 0.36 -7.76
CA MET A 76 -10.80 0.52 -8.12
C MET A 76 -10.17 -0.79 -8.60
N PHE A 77 -10.45 -1.92 -7.94
CA PHE A 77 -9.99 -3.24 -8.40
C PHE A 77 -10.57 -3.57 -9.77
N SER A 78 -11.88 -3.41 -9.96
CA SER A 78 -12.53 -3.67 -11.26
C SER A 78 -12.03 -2.79 -12.39
N ALA A 79 -11.77 -1.50 -12.10
CA ALA A 79 -11.21 -0.56 -13.08
C ALA A 79 -9.77 -0.93 -13.46
N ALA A 80 -8.94 -1.29 -12.47
CA ALA A 80 -7.57 -1.70 -12.70
C ALA A 80 -7.47 -3.03 -13.46
N GLU A 81 -8.34 -4.00 -13.15
CA GLU A 81 -8.48 -5.25 -13.90
C GLU A 81 -8.84 -4.96 -15.36
N SER A 82 -9.90 -4.17 -15.58
CA SER A 82 -10.35 -3.74 -16.92
C SER A 82 -9.22 -3.08 -17.72
N TYR A 83 -8.47 -2.17 -17.08
CA TYR A 83 -7.33 -1.50 -17.69
C TYR A 83 -6.20 -2.48 -18.02
N ALA A 84 -5.86 -3.40 -17.11
CA ALA A 84 -4.78 -4.37 -17.30
C ALA A 84 -4.97 -5.25 -18.55
N HIS A 85 -6.21 -5.58 -18.94
CA HIS A 85 -6.48 -6.35 -20.17
C HIS A 85 -5.89 -5.70 -21.43
N GLY A 86 -5.93 -4.36 -21.51
CA GLY A 86 -5.40 -3.57 -22.63
C GLY A 86 -3.90 -3.33 -22.59
N THR A 87 -3.19 -3.81 -21.56
CA THR A 87 -1.75 -3.59 -21.35
C THR A 87 -0.92 -4.83 -21.68
N GLY A 88 0.39 -4.81 -21.40
CA GLY A 88 1.24 -6.00 -21.45
C GLY A 88 1.05 -6.98 -20.28
N PHE A 89 0.11 -6.73 -19.36
CA PHE A 89 -0.10 -7.54 -18.17
C PHE A 89 -1.23 -8.57 -18.31
N GLU A 90 -1.13 -9.62 -17.51
CA GLU A 90 -2.21 -10.52 -17.16
C GLU A 90 -2.39 -10.49 -15.64
N LEU A 91 -3.53 -10.01 -15.15
CA LEU A 91 -3.82 -9.97 -13.73
C LEU A 91 -3.98 -11.41 -13.20
N VAL A 92 -3.10 -11.79 -12.26
CA VAL A 92 -3.11 -13.13 -11.66
C VAL A 92 -3.56 -13.11 -10.20
N GLY A 93 -3.59 -11.95 -9.55
CA GLY A 93 -4.08 -11.82 -8.18
C GLY A 93 -4.28 -10.37 -7.77
N SER A 94 -5.13 -10.17 -6.76
CA SER A 94 -5.46 -8.88 -6.17
C SER A 94 -5.52 -9.02 -4.66
N TYR A 95 -4.92 -8.07 -3.92
CA TYR A 95 -4.85 -8.12 -2.46
C TYR A 95 -5.31 -6.80 -1.85
N MET A 96 -6.19 -6.87 -0.87
CA MET A 96 -6.39 -5.82 0.12
C MET A 96 -5.47 -6.11 1.31
N SER A 97 -4.64 -5.14 1.70
CA SER A 97 -3.79 -5.22 2.88
C SER A 97 -4.23 -4.18 3.91
N PRO A 98 -5.11 -4.54 4.86
CA PRO A 98 -5.50 -3.63 5.93
C PRO A 98 -4.31 -3.26 6.82
N CYS A 99 -4.19 -1.97 7.12
CA CYS A 99 -3.05 -1.49 7.90
C CYS A 99 -3.04 -1.98 9.35
N SER A 100 -1.91 -1.90 10.05
CA SER A 100 -1.83 -2.15 11.49
C SER A 100 -2.65 -1.15 12.33
N ASP A 101 -3.09 -1.58 13.52
CA ASP A 101 -3.82 -0.71 14.47
C ASP A 101 -2.94 0.41 15.05
N THR A 102 -1.61 0.29 14.97
CA THR A 102 -0.66 1.35 15.35
C THR A 102 -0.55 2.48 14.35
N TYR A 103 -1.23 2.41 13.20
CA TYR A 103 -1.24 3.49 12.21
C TYR A 103 -1.70 4.82 12.81
N GLY A 104 -2.46 4.79 13.92
CA GLY A 104 -2.70 5.96 14.76
C GLY A 104 -3.73 6.94 14.19
N LYS A 105 -4.48 6.54 13.16
CA LYS A 105 -5.60 7.33 12.64
C LYS A 105 -6.73 7.35 13.67
N SER A 106 -7.15 8.54 14.07
CA SER A 106 -8.13 8.74 15.17
C SER A 106 -9.48 8.03 14.97
N SER A 107 -9.85 7.76 13.71
CA SER A 107 -11.09 7.07 13.36
C SER A 107 -10.91 5.57 13.06
N LEU A 108 -9.73 5.01 13.33
CA LEU A 108 -9.39 3.62 13.01
C LEU A 108 -10.05 2.69 14.02
N VAL A 109 -10.94 1.82 13.55
CA VAL A 109 -11.47 0.73 14.37
C VAL A 109 -10.50 -0.45 14.37
N PRO A 110 -10.55 -1.34 15.39
CA PRO A 110 -9.67 -2.50 15.48
C PRO A 110 -9.58 -3.34 14.19
N ALA A 111 -8.40 -3.90 13.91
CA ALA A 111 -8.09 -4.61 12.67
C ALA A 111 -9.09 -5.73 12.34
N HIS A 112 -9.50 -6.52 13.33
CA HIS A 112 -10.44 -7.62 13.11
C HIS A 112 -11.78 -7.16 12.54
N HIS A 113 -12.30 -5.99 12.94
CA HIS A 113 -13.49 -5.41 12.33
C HIS A 113 -13.25 -5.03 10.87
N ARG A 114 -12.09 -4.44 10.57
CA ARG A 114 -11.73 -3.99 9.21
C ARG A 114 -11.56 -5.17 8.27
N ILE A 115 -10.89 -6.24 8.72
CA ILE A 115 -10.76 -7.51 7.99
C ILE A 115 -12.14 -8.11 7.70
N ASN A 116 -13.03 -8.18 8.70
CA ASN A 116 -14.39 -8.69 8.49
C ASN A 116 -15.20 -7.85 7.52
N MET A 117 -15.13 -6.51 7.62
CA MET A 117 -15.78 -5.62 6.65
C MET A 117 -15.18 -5.77 5.24
N CYS A 118 -13.87 -5.96 5.10
CA CYS A 118 -13.24 -6.23 3.81
C CYS A 118 -13.77 -7.54 3.21
N ARG A 119 -13.90 -8.60 4.03
CA ARG A 119 -14.44 -9.90 3.60
C ARG A 119 -15.87 -9.76 3.09
N LEU A 120 -16.74 -9.10 3.87
CA LEU A 120 -18.13 -8.83 3.49
C LEU A 120 -18.22 -7.99 2.20
N ALA A 121 -17.36 -6.97 2.05
CA ALA A 121 -17.31 -6.16 0.85
C ALA A 121 -16.94 -7.00 -0.39
N ILE A 122 -15.91 -7.84 -0.28
CA ILE A 122 -15.45 -8.72 -1.35
C ILE A 122 -16.54 -9.73 -1.73
N GLU A 123 -17.15 -10.39 -0.75
CA GLU A 123 -18.21 -11.39 -0.96
C GLU A 123 -19.45 -10.77 -1.62
N GLN A 124 -19.94 -9.64 -1.11
CA GLN A 124 -21.13 -9.00 -1.67
C GLN A 124 -20.92 -8.47 -3.09
N THR A 125 -19.74 -7.92 -3.38
CA THR A 125 -19.47 -7.30 -4.69
C THR A 125 -18.92 -8.28 -5.73
N GLY A 126 -18.57 -9.51 -5.31
CA GLY A 126 -17.92 -10.48 -6.18
C GLY A 126 -16.51 -10.09 -6.61
N SER A 127 -15.85 -9.18 -5.88
CA SER A 127 -14.46 -8.79 -6.15
C SER A 127 -13.55 -10.02 -6.13
N ASN A 128 -12.57 -10.06 -7.04
CA ASN A 128 -11.56 -11.12 -7.09
C ASN A 128 -10.45 -10.96 -6.04
N ALA A 129 -10.45 -9.87 -5.26
CA ALA A 129 -9.44 -9.61 -4.25
C ALA A 129 -9.43 -10.66 -3.12
N MET A 130 -8.26 -10.85 -2.54
CA MET A 130 -8.02 -11.56 -1.28
C MET A 130 -7.60 -10.56 -0.21
N ILE A 131 -7.65 -10.97 1.06
CA ILE A 131 -7.21 -10.13 2.19
C ILE A 131 -5.92 -10.72 2.73
N ASP A 132 -4.82 -9.98 2.62
CA ASP A 132 -3.58 -10.28 3.33
C ASP A 132 -3.59 -9.51 4.65
N ASP A 133 -3.70 -10.24 5.76
CA ASP A 133 -3.76 -9.66 7.10
C ASP A 133 -2.40 -9.63 7.81
N TRP A 134 -1.31 -9.98 7.11
CA TRP A 134 0.06 -10.02 7.66
C TRP A 134 0.39 -8.75 8.43
N GLU A 135 0.16 -7.58 7.84
CA GLU A 135 0.46 -6.28 8.45
C GLU A 135 -0.23 -6.12 9.82
N THR A 136 -1.47 -6.60 9.95
CA THR A 136 -2.26 -6.50 11.18
C THR A 136 -1.79 -7.48 12.27
N LEU A 137 -1.10 -8.54 11.89
CA LEU A 137 -0.59 -9.59 12.77
C LEU A 137 0.82 -9.31 13.28
N ARG A 138 1.54 -8.35 12.68
CA ARG A 138 2.91 -8.03 13.10
C ARG A 138 2.99 -7.56 14.55
N ARG A 139 3.96 -8.10 15.28
CA ARG A 139 4.22 -7.81 16.69
C ARG A 139 5.71 -7.58 16.92
N ASP A 140 6.06 -6.70 17.85
CA ASP A 140 7.44 -6.57 18.33
C ASP A 140 7.78 -7.72 19.30
N GLU A 141 9.02 -7.73 19.79
CA GLU A 141 9.50 -8.73 20.76
C GLU A 141 8.68 -8.77 22.06
N ALA A 142 8.01 -7.68 22.41
CA ALA A 142 7.13 -7.58 23.57
C ALA A 142 5.67 -7.95 23.26
N GLY A 143 5.37 -8.45 22.05
CA GLY A 143 4.04 -8.86 21.64
C GLY A 143 3.10 -7.69 21.31
N ARG A 144 3.61 -6.47 21.10
CA ARG A 144 2.80 -5.28 20.81
C ARG A 144 2.66 -5.08 19.30
N PRO A 145 1.49 -4.64 18.80
CA PRO A 145 1.32 -4.29 17.39
C PRO A 145 2.39 -3.29 16.91
N VAL A 146 2.87 -3.44 15.67
CA VAL A 146 3.93 -2.59 15.09
C VAL A 146 3.43 -1.90 13.84
N TYR A 147 3.91 -0.68 13.60
CA TYR A 147 3.72 0.00 12.33
C TYR A 147 4.57 -0.67 11.23
N THR A 148 4.05 -0.70 10.02
CA THR A 148 4.73 -1.29 8.86
C THR A 148 4.70 -0.30 7.72
N ARG A 149 5.84 -0.11 7.06
CA ARG A 149 5.89 0.72 5.86
C ARG A 149 5.26 -0.03 4.71
N THR A 150 4.59 0.67 3.81
CA THR A 150 4.00 0.08 2.60
C THR A 150 5.04 -0.68 1.76
N ALA A 151 6.30 -0.21 1.73
CA ALA A 151 7.38 -0.91 1.04
C ALA A 151 7.67 -2.30 1.65
N ASP A 152 7.61 -2.43 2.97
CA ASP A 152 7.81 -3.71 3.66
C ASP A 152 6.65 -4.68 3.38
N VAL A 153 5.41 -4.16 3.27
CA VAL A 153 4.23 -4.96 2.86
C VAL A 153 4.41 -5.53 1.47
N LEU A 154 4.79 -4.70 0.50
CA LEU A 154 4.99 -5.14 -0.88
C LEU A 154 6.14 -6.14 -1.00
N LYS A 155 7.22 -5.90 -0.26
CA LYS A 155 8.34 -6.82 -0.18
C LYS A 155 7.93 -8.18 0.35
N ARG A 156 7.20 -8.22 1.47
CA ARG A 156 6.72 -9.49 2.04
C ARG A 156 5.84 -10.27 1.06
N LEU A 157 4.93 -9.57 0.38
CA LEU A 157 4.01 -10.17 -0.57
C LEU A 157 4.75 -10.69 -1.82
N ASP A 158 5.75 -9.95 -2.31
CA ASP A 158 6.65 -10.38 -3.39
C ASP A 158 7.44 -11.64 -2.99
N GLU A 159 8.05 -11.67 -1.79
CA GLU A 159 8.74 -12.85 -1.25
C GLU A 159 7.80 -14.07 -1.18
N GLN A 160 6.56 -13.89 -0.68
CA GLN A 160 5.59 -15.00 -0.62
C GLN A 160 5.22 -15.52 -2.01
N LEU A 161 4.95 -14.63 -2.97
CA LEU A 161 4.53 -15.01 -4.30
C LEU A 161 5.64 -15.62 -5.15
N ASN A 162 6.81 -14.98 -5.14
CA ASN A 162 7.85 -15.26 -6.12
C ASN A 162 8.93 -16.18 -5.55
N ASP A 163 9.21 -16.14 -4.25
CA ASP A 163 10.27 -16.94 -3.64
C ASP A 163 9.70 -18.17 -2.93
N VAL A 164 8.64 -18.01 -2.13
CA VAL A 164 8.02 -19.14 -1.40
C VAL A 164 7.12 -19.97 -2.32
N LEU A 165 6.25 -19.33 -3.11
CA LEU A 165 5.43 -20.03 -4.09
C LEU A 165 6.13 -20.25 -5.44
N GLY A 166 7.33 -19.70 -5.64
CA GLY A 166 8.12 -19.93 -6.87
C GLY A 166 7.61 -19.21 -8.13
N GLY A 167 6.79 -18.16 -7.98
CA GLY A 167 6.30 -17.35 -9.10
C GLY A 167 5.07 -17.95 -9.79
N ILE A 168 4.86 -17.59 -11.05
CA ILE A 168 3.70 -17.98 -11.86
C ILE A 168 4.17 -18.84 -13.03
N GLN A 169 3.51 -19.98 -13.24
CA GLN A 169 3.84 -20.87 -14.34
C GLN A 169 3.41 -20.25 -15.68
N THR A 170 4.26 -20.27 -16.68
CA THR A 170 3.94 -19.89 -18.06
C THR A 170 3.26 -21.06 -18.81
N PRO A 171 2.69 -20.83 -20.00
CA PRO A 171 2.09 -21.91 -20.79
C PRO A 171 3.07 -23.03 -21.16
N ASP A 172 4.36 -22.71 -21.33
CA ASP A 172 5.45 -23.66 -21.66
C ASP A 172 6.02 -24.43 -20.45
N GLY A 173 5.48 -24.18 -19.25
CA GLY A 173 5.84 -24.89 -18.03
C GLY A 173 6.99 -24.28 -17.23
N THR A 174 7.63 -23.22 -17.72
CA THR A 174 8.60 -22.43 -16.95
C THR A 174 7.90 -21.56 -15.88
N PHE A 175 8.67 -20.99 -14.95
CA PHE A 175 8.14 -20.11 -13.91
C PHE A 175 8.75 -18.72 -14.04
N VAL A 176 7.90 -17.70 -13.96
CA VAL A 176 8.30 -16.30 -14.04
C VAL A 176 7.83 -15.54 -12.81
N ARG A 177 8.55 -14.48 -12.42
CA ARG A 177 8.14 -13.62 -11.31
C ARG A 177 6.89 -12.82 -11.69
N ALA A 178 5.91 -12.79 -10.81
CA ALA A 178 4.81 -11.83 -10.88
C ALA A 178 5.31 -10.43 -10.53
N ARG A 179 4.90 -9.42 -11.29
CA ARG A 179 5.09 -8.02 -10.92
C ARG A 179 4.06 -7.63 -9.87
N VAL A 180 4.53 -7.30 -8.68
CA VAL A 180 3.70 -6.73 -7.61
C VAL A 180 3.63 -5.22 -7.80
N MET A 181 2.43 -4.65 -7.84
CA MET A 181 2.23 -3.21 -8.00
C MET A 181 1.18 -2.68 -7.03
N LEU A 182 1.35 -1.43 -6.60
CA LEU A 182 0.36 -0.72 -5.81
C LEU A 182 -0.90 -0.43 -6.63
N LEU A 183 -2.07 -0.56 -6.01
CA LEU A 183 -3.34 -0.02 -6.52
C LEU A 183 -3.80 1.12 -5.60
N ILE A 184 -3.72 2.34 -6.11
CA ILE A 184 -3.96 3.56 -5.34
C ILE A 184 -4.83 4.56 -6.10
N GLY A 185 -5.48 5.46 -5.37
CA GLY A 185 -6.13 6.62 -5.96
C GLY A 185 -5.13 7.74 -6.26
N ALA A 186 -5.45 8.60 -7.21
CA ALA A 186 -4.64 9.77 -7.54
C ALA A 186 -4.42 10.73 -6.34
N ASP A 187 -5.34 10.76 -5.38
CA ASP A 187 -5.20 11.54 -4.15
C ASP A 187 -4.07 11.02 -3.26
N LEU A 188 -3.88 9.71 -3.19
CA LEU A 188 -2.74 9.12 -2.49
C LEU A 188 -1.43 9.39 -3.23
N ALA A 189 -1.42 9.21 -4.56
CA ALA A 189 -0.26 9.52 -5.39
C ALA A 189 0.19 10.98 -5.23
N LEU A 190 -0.74 11.93 -5.13
CA LEU A 190 -0.43 13.34 -4.86
C LEU A 190 0.43 13.52 -3.59
N THR A 191 0.12 12.77 -2.52
CA THR A 191 0.88 12.83 -1.27
C THR A 191 2.27 12.21 -1.36
N MET A 192 2.51 11.27 -2.28
CA MET A 192 3.79 10.55 -2.42
C MET A 192 4.95 11.46 -2.81
N SER A 193 4.66 12.66 -3.28
CA SER A 193 5.65 13.70 -3.58
C SER A 193 6.11 14.51 -2.36
N ASP A 194 5.41 14.42 -1.22
CA ASP A 194 5.75 15.17 0.00
C ASP A 194 6.73 14.35 0.87
N PRO A 195 8.00 14.77 0.99
CA PRO A 195 9.00 14.07 1.81
C PRO A 195 8.71 14.15 3.32
N LYS A 196 7.72 14.96 3.75
CA LYS A 196 7.25 14.98 5.15
C LYS A 196 6.31 13.81 5.45
N VAL A 197 5.67 13.26 4.42
CA VAL A 197 4.72 12.14 4.52
C VAL A 197 5.41 10.83 4.16
N TRP A 198 6.27 10.84 3.13
CA TRP A 198 6.94 9.65 2.63
C TRP A 198 8.45 9.79 2.68
N ALA A 199 9.13 8.73 3.14
CA ALA A 199 10.58 8.66 2.99
C ALA A 199 10.92 8.56 1.49
N PRO A 200 11.81 9.40 0.94
CA PRO A 200 12.16 9.33 -0.49
C PRO A 200 12.66 7.95 -0.94
N ALA A 201 13.40 7.25 -0.07
CA ALA A 201 13.87 5.90 -0.32
C ALA A 201 12.71 4.89 -0.46
N ASP A 202 11.64 5.05 0.32
CA ASP A 202 10.45 4.20 0.18
C ASP A 202 9.74 4.48 -1.15
N ILE A 203 9.69 5.75 -1.61
CA ILE A 203 9.11 6.08 -2.92
C ILE A 203 9.94 5.47 -4.06
N ASP A 204 11.27 5.47 -3.95
CA ASP A 204 12.15 4.81 -4.91
C ASP A 204 11.88 3.31 -5.00
N VAL A 205 11.57 2.64 -3.88
CA VAL A 205 11.17 1.23 -3.89
C VAL A 205 9.76 1.06 -4.47
N LEU A 206 8.78 1.83 -3.97
CA LEU A 206 7.37 1.68 -4.33
C LEU A 206 7.10 1.97 -5.82
N LEU A 207 7.70 3.01 -6.38
CA LEU A 207 7.46 3.43 -7.77
C LEU A 207 8.63 3.09 -8.71
N GLY A 208 9.86 3.00 -8.20
CA GLY A 208 11.03 2.65 -9.00
C GLY A 208 11.20 1.14 -9.19
N TYR A 209 10.96 0.33 -8.16
CA TYR A 209 11.08 -1.13 -8.25
C TYR A 209 9.74 -1.82 -8.56
N TYR A 210 8.70 -1.54 -7.79
CA TYR A 210 7.40 -2.20 -7.94
C TYR A 210 6.54 -1.55 -9.04
N GLY A 211 6.14 -0.30 -8.83
CA GLY A 211 5.22 0.44 -9.70
C GLY A 211 3.81 0.54 -9.12
N ALA A 212 2.96 1.31 -9.80
CA ALA A 212 1.62 1.61 -9.33
C ALA A 212 0.60 1.74 -10.47
N PHE A 213 -0.60 1.22 -10.23
CA PHE A 213 -1.83 1.56 -10.92
C PHE A 213 -2.51 2.69 -10.15
N ILE A 214 -2.64 3.85 -10.79
CA ILE A 214 -3.15 5.08 -10.20
C ILE A 214 -4.52 5.36 -10.80
N VAL A 215 -5.57 5.12 -10.01
CA VAL A 215 -6.96 5.37 -10.43
C VAL A 215 -7.27 6.86 -10.30
N GLU A 216 -7.74 7.47 -11.38
CA GLU A 216 -8.05 8.89 -11.40
C GLU A 216 -9.19 9.23 -10.44
N ARG A 217 -9.04 10.38 -9.75
CA ARG A 217 -10.02 10.90 -8.79
C ARG A 217 -10.28 12.39 -9.00
N PRO A 218 -10.94 12.76 -10.10
CA PRO A 218 -11.11 14.17 -10.50
C PRO A 218 -11.87 15.03 -9.48
N ALA A 219 -12.68 14.42 -8.62
CA ALA A 219 -13.36 15.12 -7.52
C ALA A 219 -12.41 15.56 -6.39
N LEU A 220 -11.22 14.98 -6.28
CA LEU A 220 -10.25 15.29 -5.23
C LEU A 220 -9.00 16.00 -5.75
N CYS A 221 -8.49 15.60 -6.91
CA CYS A 221 -7.30 16.21 -7.50
C CYS A 221 -7.25 15.96 -9.02
N THR A 222 -6.47 16.80 -9.72
CA THR A 222 -6.13 16.52 -11.13
C THR A 222 -5.06 15.43 -11.19
N THR A 223 -5.20 14.47 -12.11
CA THR A 223 -4.22 13.40 -12.30
C THR A 223 -2.83 13.95 -12.57
N GLN A 224 -2.74 15.01 -13.38
CA GLN A 224 -1.46 15.66 -13.71
C GLN A 224 -0.74 16.19 -12.48
N ALA A 225 -1.45 16.80 -11.53
CA ALA A 225 -0.84 17.30 -10.29
C ALA A 225 -0.31 16.15 -9.43
N ALA A 226 -0.95 14.98 -9.46
CA ALA A 226 -0.51 13.81 -8.71
C ALA A 226 0.75 13.16 -9.33
N ILE A 227 0.84 13.06 -10.66
CA ILE A 227 1.90 12.31 -11.33
C ILE A 227 3.12 13.15 -11.73
N GLN A 228 2.96 14.46 -11.98
CA GLN A 228 4.07 15.30 -12.48
C GLN A 228 5.27 15.34 -11.52
N PRO A 229 5.09 15.47 -10.19
CA PRO A 229 6.21 15.42 -9.25
C PRO A 229 6.92 14.05 -9.22
N LEU A 230 6.22 12.99 -9.66
CA LEU A 230 6.67 11.60 -9.68
C LEU A 230 7.15 11.17 -11.08
N SER A 231 7.33 12.12 -12.00
CA SER A 231 7.63 11.87 -13.42
C SER A 231 8.87 11.02 -13.67
N LYS A 232 9.83 10.99 -12.72
CA LYS A 232 11.00 10.09 -12.80
C LYS A 232 10.64 8.60 -12.80
N TYR A 233 9.44 8.23 -12.35
CA TYR A 233 8.94 6.85 -12.33
C TYR A 233 7.86 6.55 -13.38
N ARG A 234 7.67 7.45 -14.37
CA ARG A 234 6.54 7.40 -15.31
C ARG A 234 6.35 6.03 -15.99
N ASP A 235 7.44 5.30 -16.26
CA ASP A 235 7.38 4.02 -16.98
C ASP A 235 6.83 2.87 -16.10
N ASN A 236 6.76 3.09 -14.78
CA ASN A 236 6.18 2.18 -13.79
C ASN A 236 4.85 2.70 -13.20
N MET A 237 4.31 3.80 -13.72
CA MET A 237 3.02 4.36 -13.29
C MET A 237 1.97 4.22 -14.39
N PHE A 238 0.90 3.51 -14.08
CA PHE A 238 -0.20 3.23 -14.99
C PHE A 238 -1.43 4.01 -14.55
N VAL A 239 -1.78 5.07 -15.30
CA VAL A 239 -2.96 5.88 -15.00
C VAL A 239 -4.20 5.16 -15.50
N VAL A 240 -5.12 4.88 -14.58
CA VAL A 240 -6.37 4.17 -14.83
C VAL A 240 -7.53 5.16 -14.82
N PRO A 241 -8.18 5.43 -15.97
CA PRO A 241 -9.34 6.30 -16.03
C PRO A 241 -10.47 5.78 -15.13
N PRO A 242 -11.32 6.68 -14.62
CA PRO A 242 -12.36 6.27 -13.71
C PRO A 242 -13.56 5.69 -14.47
N SER A 243 -14.02 4.52 -14.06
CA SER A 243 -15.23 3.87 -14.60
C SER A 243 -16.45 3.99 -13.68
N PHE A 244 -16.37 4.82 -12.63
CA PHE A 244 -17.34 4.86 -11.53
C PHE A 244 -17.48 6.27 -10.91
N GLN A 245 -18.49 6.46 -10.05
CA GLN A 245 -18.69 7.69 -9.29
C GLN A 245 -17.57 7.88 -8.25
N ASN A 246 -16.78 8.93 -8.42
CA ASN A 246 -15.52 9.15 -7.70
C ASN A 246 -15.62 9.92 -6.38
N ASP A 247 -16.82 10.35 -5.98
CA ASP A 247 -17.07 11.14 -4.75
C ASP A 247 -17.48 10.25 -3.57
N VAL A 248 -16.66 9.24 -3.29
CA VAL A 248 -16.84 8.29 -2.19
C VAL A 248 -15.59 8.28 -1.31
N SER A 249 -15.77 8.30 0.01
CA SER A 249 -14.68 8.10 0.95
C SER A 249 -15.16 7.49 2.26
N SER A 250 -14.29 6.76 2.95
CA SER A 250 -14.58 6.24 4.29
C SER A 250 -14.89 7.38 5.27
N THR A 251 -14.29 8.57 5.09
CA THR A 251 -14.58 9.74 5.93
C THR A 251 -16.02 10.23 5.74
N LYS A 252 -16.51 10.31 4.50
CA LYS A 252 -17.91 10.66 4.19
C LYS A 252 -18.87 9.61 4.74
N ALA A 253 -18.57 8.32 4.56
CA ALA A 253 -19.37 7.23 5.11
C ALA A 253 -19.47 7.28 6.65
N ARG A 254 -18.34 7.48 7.35
CA ARG A 254 -18.33 7.66 8.81
C ARG A 254 -19.15 8.88 9.25
N ALA A 255 -19.09 9.99 8.51
CA ALA A 255 -19.88 11.17 8.80
C ALA A 255 -21.39 10.91 8.66
N GLN A 256 -21.82 10.24 7.59
CA GLN A 256 -23.21 9.82 7.39
C GLN A 256 -23.69 8.93 8.54
N ILE A 257 -22.90 7.90 8.91
CA ILE A 257 -23.23 6.99 10.02
C ILE A 257 -23.40 7.74 11.34
N ARG A 258 -22.49 8.67 11.67
CA ARG A 258 -22.57 9.50 12.89
C ARG A 258 -23.82 10.38 12.92
N ASN A 259 -24.25 10.87 11.76
CA ASN A 259 -25.44 11.70 11.63
C ASN A 259 -26.74 10.89 11.56
N GLY A 260 -26.70 9.57 11.79
CA GLY A 260 -27.87 8.70 11.69
C GLY A 260 -28.34 8.46 10.25
N GLN A 261 -27.56 8.85 9.24
CA GLN A 261 -27.89 8.69 7.83
C GLN A 261 -27.48 7.30 7.33
N VAL A 262 -28.14 6.85 6.26
CA VAL A 262 -27.75 5.63 5.53
C VAL A 262 -26.54 5.95 4.64
N ALA A 263 -25.46 5.20 4.83
CA ALA A 263 -24.24 5.35 4.02
C ALA A 263 -24.34 4.47 2.76
N HIS A 264 -24.92 5.02 1.69
CA HIS A 264 -25.13 4.31 0.41
C HIS A 264 -23.82 3.94 -0.31
N ASP A 265 -22.72 4.59 0.06
CA ASP A 265 -21.39 4.36 -0.52
C ASP A 265 -20.71 3.08 0.02
N LEU A 266 -21.36 2.36 0.93
CA LEU A 266 -20.90 1.11 1.51
C LEU A 266 -21.65 -0.09 0.91
N PRO A 267 -20.99 -1.24 0.74
CA PRO A 267 -21.72 -2.50 0.58
C PRO A 267 -22.71 -2.68 1.72
N ARG A 268 -23.92 -3.17 1.40
CA ARG A 268 -25.01 -3.31 2.36
C ARG A 268 -24.61 -4.16 3.58
N SER A 269 -23.95 -5.28 3.35
CA SER A 269 -23.39 -6.17 4.37
C SER A 269 -22.39 -5.48 5.30
N VAL A 270 -21.56 -4.59 4.76
CA VAL A 270 -20.63 -3.77 5.56
C VAL A 270 -21.39 -2.77 6.42
N TYR A 271 -22.39 -2.10 5.86
CA TYR A 271 -23.24 -1.17 6.61
C TYR A 271 -24.00 -1.87 7.74
N ASP A 272 -24.57 -3.05 7.46
CA ASP A 272 -25.28 -3.85 8.47
C ASP A 272 -24.32 -4.36 9.56
N TYR A 273 -23.10 -4.79 9.21
CA TYR A 273 -22.05 -5.13 10.17
C TYR A 273 -21.68 -3.95 11.08
N ILE A 274 -21.51 -2.76 10.50
CA ILE A 274 -21.23 -1.53 11.27
C ILE A 274 -22.34 -1.25 12.28
N LYS A 275 -23.62 -1.42 11.88
CA LYS A 275 -24.76 -1.22 12.77
C LYS A 275 -24.80 -2.25 13.89
N LEU A 276 -24.58 -3.53 13.56
CA LEU A 276 -24.55 -4.63 14.53
C LEU A 276 -23.47 -4.43 15.60
N HIS A 277 -22.29 -3.97 15.21
CA HIS A 277 -21.15 -3.78 16.09
C HIS A 277 -21.00 -2.36 16.65
N HIS A 278 -22.01 -1.49 16.45
CA HIS A 278 -22.01 -0.11 16.92
C HIS A 278 -20.78 0.71 16.52
N LEU A 279 -20.19 0.40 15.35
CA LEU A 279 -18.96 1.05 14.89
C LEU A 279 -19.24 2.46 14.39
N TYR A 280 -18.26 3.34 14.58
CA TYR A 280 -18.28 4.75 14.13
C TYR A 280 -19.41 5.60 14.72
N GLN A 281 -20.15 5.09 15.70
CA GLN A 281 -21.08 5.88 16.51
C GLN A 281 -20.23 6.70 17.49
N GLY A 282 -20.42 8.02 17.54
CA GLY A 282 -19.52 8.88 18.30
C GLY A 282 -19.47 8.50 19.78
N SER A 283 -18.26 8.24 20.31
CA SER A 283 -18.04 8.44 21.74
C SER A 283 -18.22 9.92 22.01
N VAL A 284 -19.15 10.31 22.87
CA VAL A 284 -19.10 11.65 23.48
C VAL A 284 -17.76 11.70 24.24
N PRO A 285 -16.77 12.51 23.83
CA PRO A 285 -15.63 12.73 24.70
C PRO A 285 -16.17 13.48 25.91
N ALA A 286 -15.94 12.98 27.11
CA ALA A 286 -16.17 13.74 28.34
C ALA A 286 -15.51 15.12 28.15
N GLN A 287 -16.28 16.19 28.35
CA GLN A 287 -15.86 17.56 28.09
C GLN A 287 -14.53 17.90 28.76
N GLN A 288 -13.49 18.07 27.95
CA GLN A 288 -12.42 18.99 28.27
C GLN A 288 -12.54 20.19 27.32
N LYS A 289 -12.95 21.32 27.89
CA LYS A 289 -12.97 22.63 27.23
C LYS A 289 -11.56 22.97 26.73
N VAL A 290 -11.38 23.16 25.42
CA VAL A 290 -10.35 24.04 24.86
C VAL A 290 -10.86 24.68 23.56
N ASP A 291 -10.49 25.95 23.39
CA ASP A 291 -11.00 26.97 22.49
C ASP A 291 -10.99 26.69 20.98
N LYS A 292 -11.97 27.31 20.30
CA LYS A 292 -12.13 27.38 18.84
C LYS A 292 -10.95 28.09 18.17
N LYS A 293 -10.30 27.44 17.19
CA LYS A 293 -9.90 28.09 15.92
C LYS A 293 -9.52 27.11 14.79
N SER A 294 -10.04 27.45 13.61
CA SER A 294 -9.72 27.02 12.23
C SER A 294 -9.96 25.58 11.78
N SER A 295 -10.99 25.42 10.95
CA SER A 295 -11.29 24.26 10.11
C SER A 295 -10.36 24.19 8.89
N LYS A 296 -9.56 23.14 8.78
CA LYS A 296 -8.88 22.71 7.55
C LYS A 296 -9.43 21.34 7.13
N PRO A 297 -9.47 21.03 5.81
CA PRO A 297 -9.88 19.71 5.34
C PRO A 297 -8.90 18.63 5.82
N ASP A 298 -9.46 17.54 6.34
CA ASP A 298 -8.74 16.40 6.93
C ASP A 298 -8.11 15.52 5.83
N LEU A 299 -6.90 15.88 5.40
CA LEU A 299 -5.99 15.03 4.62
C LEU A 299 -5.29 14.03 5.56
N GLY A 300 -6.09 13.16 6.19
CA GLY A 300 -5.63 12.15 7.15
C GLY A 300 -5.00 10.92 6.49
N MET A 301 -3.86 11.14 5.83
CA MET A 301 -2.90 10.15 5.31
C MET A 301 -1.50 10.59 5.73
N VAL A 302 -1.16 10.49 7.03
CA VAL A 302 0.20 10.78 7.49
C VAL A 302 0.61 9.70 8.48
N SER A 303 1.67 8.97 8.12
CA SER A 303 2.34 8.04 9.04
C SER A 303 2.86 8.78 10.27
N PRO A 304 2.73 8.22 11.48
CA PRO A 304 3.40 8.76 12.66
C PRO A 304 4.92 8.69 12.46
N ARG A 305 5.64 9.79 12.71
CA ARG A 305 7.11 9.78 12.81
C ARG A 305 7.53 8.94 14.02
N LEU A 306 8.47 8.02 13.83
CA LEU A 306 9.35 7.59 14.92
C LEU A 306 10.64 8.45 14.90
N PRO A 307 11.21 8.77 16.08
CA PRO A 307 12.47 9.48 16.16
C PRO A 307 13.59 8.62 15.56
N VAL A 308 14.40 9.23 14.69
CA VAL A 308 15.61 8.62 14.15
C VAL A 308 16.57 8.39 15.32
N ALA A 309 16.86 7.13 15.65
CA ALA A 309 17.91 6.80 16.60
C ALA A 309 19.25 7.27 16.01
N SER A 310 19.86 8.27 16.63
CA SER A 310 21.23 8.66 16.34
C SER A 310 22.17 7.58 16.91
N HIS A 311 22.67 6.69 16.06
CA HIS A 311 23.85 5.92 16.41
C HIS A 311 25.09 6.81 16.22
N ARG A 312 25.73 7.13 17.34
CA ARG A 312 27.16 7.47 17.39
C ARG A 312 27.97 6.18 17.41
#